data_AF-A0A8J3YKF7-F1
#
_entry.id   AF-A0A8J3YKF7-F1
#
_cell.length_a   1.000
_cell.length_b   1.000
_cell.length_c   1.000
_cell.angle_alpha   90.00
_cell.angle_beta   90.00
_cell.angle_gamma   90.00
#
_symmetry.space_group_name_H-M   'P 1'
#
loop_
_entity.id
_entity.type
_entity.pdbx_description
1 polymer ?
#
loop_
_entity_poly.entity_id
_entity_poly.type
_entity_poly.pdbx_seq_one_letter_code
_entity_poly.pdbx_strand_id
1 'polypeptide(L)'
;MVGTPGRADTDAGSENADAGSDERLEWLLAGLARQESLLAVTDSIDALLSDAAFATRKGEHLHAAFTTGHRSTVDERPLVAAAFLEGLLRLAILGGWRPFEVLAILTARRRPGADPDYLERLPTLLGAALDVWGAEPTFADAIRAALAGLPDAGYELALDELRQAVDAPPEEVPARLENARTGFVAVTAAEEGRLDADLHVAGIDALVAFLARDLPALRRACRAVVTLVDERTRLSWPAPPPLWREPRHAAELRWERLAIVLDRAAATMAEEVWLDAIIALGEIREAYEWDAVPLPGAGDAAGLRAAIRATVEEALRSNGVLRLQTRRAAEEDGSGWLIALCERLA
;
A
#
# COMPACT_ATOMS: atom_id res chain seq x y z
N MET A 1 -41.49 -10.13 62.87
CA MET A 1 -40.69 -11.00 61.99
C MET A 1 -41.02 -10.62 60.56
N VAL A 2 -40.14 -10.27 59.64
CA VAL A 2 -38.69 -10.08 59.55
C VAL A 2 -38.55 -9.13 58.35
N GLY A 3 -37.76 -8.06 58.46
CA GLY A 3 -37.33 -7.27 57.29
C GLY A 3 -36.22 -7.99 56.54
N THR A 4 -36.01 -7.72 55.26
CA THR A 4 -34.95 -6.89 54.63
C THR A 4 -34.95 -7.14 53.09
N PRO A 5 -34.14 -6.48 52.23
CA PRO A 5 -34.64 -5.79 51.03
C PRO A 5 -34.01 -6.31 49.72
N GLY A 6 -34.42 -5.76 48.57
CA GLY A 6 -33.87 -6.12 47.26
C GLY A 6 -33.52 -4.89 46.42
N ARG A 7 -32.34 -4.33 46.69
CA ARG A 7 -31.39 -3.65 45.77
C ARG A 7 -31.95 -2.95 44.53
N ALA A 8 -32.02 -1.61 44.62
CA ALA A 8 -31.64 -0.72 43.53
C ALA A 8 -30.23 -0.23 43.87
N ASP A 9 -29.23 -0.56 43.04
CA ASP A 9 -27.91 0.09 42.96
C ASP A 9 -27.06 -0.71 41.98
N THR A 10 -26.99 -0.29 40.72
CA THR A 10 -25.90 -0.72 39.80
C THR A 10 -25.68 0.15 38.55
N ASP A 11 -26.25 1.37 38.44
CA ASP A 11 -25.97 2.25 37.26
C ASP A 11 -25.10 3.48 37.58
N ALA A 12 -25.14 4.02 38.81
CA ALA A 12 -24.39 5.23 39.18
C ALA A 12 -22.86 5.03 39.27
N GLY A 13 -22.37 3.79 39.27
CA GLY A 13 -20.94 3.47 39.35
C GLY A 13 -20.21 3.48 38.00
N SER A 14 -20.93 3.29 36.89
CA SER A 14 -20.35 3.28 35.54
C SER A 14 -20.13 4.70 35.02
N GLU A 15 -21.11 5.59 35.17
CA GLU A 15 -21.04 6.98 34.70
C GLU A 15 -19.97 7.80 35.45
N ASN A 16 -19.78 7.55 36.75
CA ASN A 16 -18.81 8.28 37.58
C ASN A 16 -17.36 7.81 37.35
N ALA A 17 -17.17 6.54 36.95
CA ALA A 17 -15.86 6.02 36.55
C ALA A 17 -15.45 6.52 35.15
N ASP A 18 -16.41 6.67 34.24
CA ASP A 18 -16.21 7.19 32.89
C ASP A 18 -15.86 8.69 32.92
N ALA A 19 -16.56 9.49 33.74
CA ALA A 19 -16.27 10.92 33.92
C ALA A 19 -14.86 11.20 34.47
N GLY A 20 -14.41 10.43 35.48
CA GLY A 20 -13.05 10.57 36.02
C GLY A 20 -11.95 10.03 35.10
N SER A 21 -12.31 9.13 34.18
CA SER A 21 -11.42 8.65 33.12
C SER A 21 -11.25 9.72 32.04
N ASP A 22 -12.32 10.41 31.68
CA ASP A 22 -12.32 11.46 30.66
C ASP A 22 -11.57 12.72 31.10
N GLU A 23 -11.71 13.14 32.35
CA GLU A 23 -10.91 14.25 32.88
C GLU A 23 -9.40 13.96 32.81
N ARG A 24 -8.97 12.73 33.18
CA ARG A 24 -7.55 12.33 33.09
C ARG A 24 -7.06 12.29 31.65
N LEU A 25 -7.92 11.85 30.73
CA LEU A 25 -7.61 11.86 29.31
C LEU A 25 -7.44 13.29 28.79
N GLU A 26 -8.30 14.23 29.19
CA GLU A 26 -8.15 15.64 28.82
C GLU A 26 -6.81 16.23 29.30
N TRP A 27 -6.41 15.96 30.55
CA TRP A 27 -5.09 16.38 31.06
C TRP A 27 -3.93 15.75 30.28
N LEU A 28 -4.02 14.45 29.98
CA LEU A 28 -3.03 13.74 29.16
C LEU A 28 -2.90 14.40 27.78
N LEU A 29 -4.02 14.63 27.10
CA LEU A 29 -4.06 15.19 25.75
C LEU A 29 -3.63 16.66 25.72
N ALA A 30 -3.97 17.44 26.74
CA ALA A 30 -3.45 18.79 26.92
C ALA A 30 -1.93 18.79 27.12
N GLY A 31 -1.39 17.84 27.89
CA GLY A 31 0.04 17.63 28.03
C GLY A 31 0.71 17.23 26.72
N LEU A 32 0.11 16.30 25.98
CA LEU A 32 0.59 15.87 24.67
C LEU A 32 0.63 17.02 23.67
N ALA A 33 -0.42 17.85 23.59
CA ALA A 33 -0.47 19.01 22.69
C ALA A 33 0.62 20.05 22.97
N ARG A 34 1.24 20.04 24.16
CA ARG A 34 2.36 20.91 24.54
C ARG A 34 3.71 20.20 24.46
N GLN A 35 3.74 18.95 24.02
CA GLN A 35 4.97 18.19 23.92
C GLN A 35 5.83 18.73 22.78
N GLU A 36 7.12 18.70 23.06
CA GLU A 36 8.17 19.40 22.34
C GLU A 36 9.26 18.46 21.83
N SER A 37 9.29 17.24 22.37
CA SER A 37 10.15 16.13 21.95
C SER A 37 9.47 15.33 20.85
N LEU A 38 10.12 15.23 19.69
CA LEU A 38 9.66 14.43 18.55
C LEU A 38 9.38 12.98 18.96
N LEU A 39 10.32 12.35 19.66
CA LEU A 39 10.20 10.96 20.11
C LEU A 39 9.01 10.77 21.05
N ALA A 40 8.82 11.68 22.01
CA ALA A 40 7.70 11.59 22.94
C ALA A 40 6.35 11.77 22.23
N VAL A 41 6.27 12.62 21.20
CA VAL A 41 5.07 12.77 20.37
C VAL A 41 4.80 11.51 19.56
N THR A 42 5.79 10.97 18.85
CA THR A 42 5.62 9.76 18.02
C THR A 42 5.21 8.55 18.86
N ASP A 43 5.88 8.32 20.00
CA ASP A 43 5.58 7.21 20.91
C ASP A 43 4.17 7.33 21.50
N SER A 44 3.76 8.56 21.84
CA SER A 44 2.42 8.82 22.36
C SER A 44 1.35 8.59 21.30
N ILE A 45 1.57 9.03 20.06
CA ILE A 45 0.66 8.80 18.93
C ILE A 45 0.57 7.30 18.65
N ASP A 46 1.69 6.59 18.63
CA ASP A 46 1.70 5.13 18.44
C ASP A 46 0.91 4.41 19.52
N ALA A 47 1.14 4.76 20.79
CA ALA A 47 0.39 4.17 21.91
C ALA A 47 -1.11 4.47 21.81
N LEU A 48 -1.50 5.72 21.56
CA LEU A 48 -2.90 6.14 21.49
C LEU A 48 -3.66 5.55 20.30
N LEU A 49 -2.98 5.36 19.16
CA LEU A 49 -3.59 4.84 17.94
C LEU A 49 -3.42 3.32 17.75
N SER A 50 -2.74 2.63 18.69
CA SER A 50 -2.60 1.17 18.67
C SER A 50 -3.92 0.43 18.92
N ASP A 51 -4.85 1.04 19.66
CA ASP A 51 -6.21 0.54 19.87
C ASP A 51 -7.21 1.31 19.00
N ALA A 52 -7.64 0.68 17.90
CA ALA A 52 -8.59 1.26 16.96
C ALA A 52 -9.95 1.60 17.60
N ALA A 53 -10.41 0.81 18.59
CA ALA A 53 -11.67 1.07 19.27
C ALA A 53 -11.56 2.31 20.17
N PHE A 54 -10.44 2.47 20.87
CA PHE A 54 -10.13 3.68 21.62
C PHE A 54 -10.03 4.91 20.71
N ALA A 55 -9.23 4.82 19.64
CA ALA A 55 -9.05 5.92 18.69
C ALA A 55 -10.36 6.37 18.04
N THR A 56 -11.24 5.42 17.70
CA THR A 56 -12.57 5.72 17.17
C THR A 56 -13.45 6.42 18.21
N ARG A 57 -13.50 5.91 19.44
CA ARG A 57 -14.36 6.46 20.51
C ARG A 57 -13.91 7.84 20.98
N LYS A 58 -12.60 8.10 21.03
CA LYS A 58 -12.03 9.38 21.51
C LYS A 58 -11.51 10.26 20.36
N GLY A 59 -11.92 9.99 19.13
CA GLY A 59 -11.40 10.63 17.92
C GLY A 59 -11.48 12.16 17.94
N GLU A 60 -12.58 12.74 18.43
CA GLU A 60 -12.71 14.20 18.54
C GLU A 60 -11.66 14.83 19.48
N HIS A 61 -11.42 14.21 20.64
CA HIS A 61 -10.44 14.70 21.61
C HIS A 61 -9.01 14.56 21.09
N LEU A 62 -8.70 13.43 20.45
CA LEU A 62 -7.41 13.18 19.81
C LEU A 62 -7.16 14.16 18.66
N HIS A 63 -8.16 14.37 17.80
CA HIS A 63 -8.08 15.32 16.69
C HIS A 63 -7.83 16.76 17.20
N ALA A 64 -8.55 17.19 18.24
CA ALA A 64 -8.35 18.51 18.84
C ALA A 64 -6.94 18.67 19.42
N ALA A 65 -6.43 17.65 20.12
CA ALA A 65 -5.09 17.65 20.71
C ALA A 65 -4.00 17.72 19.62
N PHE A 66 -4.08 16.86 18.59
CA PHE A 66 -3.11 16.85 17.51
C PHE A 66 -3.15 18.13 16.66
N THR A 67 -4.34 18.68 16.40
CA THR A 67 -4.49 19.96 15.70
C THR A 67 -3.87 21.11 16.51
N THR A 68 -4.09 21.11 17.82
CA THR A 68 -3.51 22.12 18.71
C THR A 68 -1.98 22.02 18.73
N GLY A 69 -1.45 20.81 18.91
CA GLY A 69 -0.01 20.56 18.89
C GLY A 69 0.66 20.92 17.58
N HIS A 70 0.04 20.57 16.44
CA HIS A 70 0.51 20.97 15.11
C HIS A 70 0.59 22.49 14.98
N ARG A 71 -0.48 23.21 15.31
CA ARG A 71 -0.53 24.68 15.21
C ARG A 71 0.47 25.38 16.10
N SER A 72 0.73 24.86 17.30
CA SER A 72 1.69 25.47 18.23
C SER A 72 3.14 25.20 17.87
N THR A 73 3.42 24.20 17.03
CA THR A 73 4.80 23.77 16.73
C THR A 73 5.22 24.04 15.29
N VAL A 74 4.29 24.32 14.37
CA VAL A 74 4.59 24.42 12.92
C VAL A 74 5.67 25.43 12.56
N ASP A 75 5.75 26.55 13.28
CA ASP A 75 6.71 27.62 12.99
C ASP A 75 8.05 27.46 13.74
N GLU A 76 8.04 26.86 14.94
CA GLU A 76 9.23 26.77 15.81
C GLU A 76 9.90 25.39 15.80
N ARG A 77 9.12 24.34 15.54
CA ARG A 77 9.51 22.92 15.66
C ARG A 77 8.88 22.10 14.52
N PRO A 78 9.33 22.30 13.28
CA PRO A 78 8.72 21.71 12.09
C PRO A 78 8.58 20.19 12.16
N LEU A 79 9.61 19.47 12.63
CA LEU A 79 9.54 18.00 12.73
C LEU A 79 8.49 17.51 13.75
N VAL A 80 8.31 18.23 14.85
CA VAL A 80 7.28 17.91 15.85
C VAL A 80 5.89 18.17 15.27
N ALA A 81 5.72 19.27 14.53
CA ALA A 81 4.48 19.56 13.83
C ALA A 81 4.16 18.47 12.79
N ALA A 82 5.15 17.99 12.04
CA ALA A 82 4.98 16.89 11.10
C ALA A 82 4.53 15.59 11.80
N ALA A 83 5.03 15.30 13.00
CA ALA A 83 4.58 14.16 13.79
C ALA A 83 3.10 14.30 14.24
N PHE A 84 2.68 15.50 14.66
CA PHE A 84 1.25 15.74 14.94
C PHE A 84 0.37 15.60 13.69
N LEU A 85 0.84 16.06 12.54
CA LEU A 85 0.14 15.88 11.27
C LEU A 85 0.04 14.40 10.87
N GLU A 86 1.10 13.61 11.10
CA GLU A 86 1.05 12.16 10.94
C GLU A 86 -0.03 11.54 11.85
N GLY A 87 -0.12 11.97 13.12
CA GLY A 87 -1.19 11.54 14.04
C GLY A 87 -2.60 11.88 13.53
N LEU A 88 -2.79 13.09 12.98
CA LEU A 88 -4.06 13.49 12.35
C LEU A 88 -4.41 12.60 11.16
N LEU A 89 -3.46 12.34 10.27
CA LEU A 89 -3.65 11.48 9.11
C LEU A 89 -4.02 10.05 9.53
N ARG A 90 -3.27 9.47 10.46
CA ARG A 90 -3.54 8.11 10.96
C ARG A 90 -4.91 8.00 11.61
N LEU A 91 -5.30 9.00 12.40
CA LEU A 91 -6.63 9.05 13.02
C LEU A 91 -7.75 9.12 11.96
N ALA A 92 -7.55 9.94 10.92
CA ALA A 92 -8.50 10.05 9.81
C ALA A 92 -8.61 8.75 9.00
N ILE A 93 -7.49 8.03 8.80
CA ILE A 93 -7.46 6.71 8.15
C ILE A 93 -8.18 5.66 9.00
N LEU A 94 -7.91 5.61 10.32
CA LEU A 94 -8.43 4.57 11.22
C LEU A 94 -9.94 4.67 11.47
N GLY A 95 -10.47 5.89 11.62
CA GLY A 95 -11.87 6.10 12.01
C GLY A 95 -12.70 6.95 11.05
N GLY A 96 -12.17 7.33 9.88
CA GLY A 96 -12.87 8.19 8.92
C GLY A 96 -13.12 9.62 9.43
N TRP A 97 -12.41 10.04 10.47
CA TRP A 97 -12.64 11.33 11.12
C TRP A 97 -12.10 12.48 10.28
N ARG A 98 -13.01 13.36 9.83
CA ARG A 98 -12.71 14.66 9.18
C ARG A 98 -11.63 14.58 8.08
N PRO A 99 -11.71 13.65 7.12
CA PRO A 99 -10.69 13.48 6.07
C PRO A 99 -10.49 14.76 5.24
N PHE A 100 -11.54 15.56 5.03
CA PHE A 100 -11.44 16.86 4.36
C PHE A 100 -10.64 17.90 5.16
N GLU A 101 -10.75 17.93 6.48
CA GLU A 101 -9.97 18.86 7.30
C GLU A 101 -8.49 18.47 7.31
N VAL A 102 -8.20 17.18 7.45
CA VAL A 102 -6.82 16.67 7.40
C VAL A 102 -6.22 16.86 6.01
N LEU A 103 -6.98 16.60 4.94
CA LEU A 103 -6.57 16.93 3.58
C LEU A 103 -6.28 18.42 3.44
N ALA A 104 -7.14 19.29 3.98
CA ALA A 104 -6.93 20.72 3.93
C ALA A 104 -5.64 21.13 4.64
N ILE A 105 -5.25 20.47 5.74
CA ILE A 105 -3.96 20.72 6.42
C ILE A 105 -2.79 20.17 5.59
N LEU A 106 -2.89 18.95 5.07
CA LEU A 106 -1.87 18.31 4.22
C LEU A 106 -1.59 19.08 2.93
N THR A 107 -2.64 19.63 2.33
CA THR A 107 -2.60 20.34 1.05
C THR A 107 -2.60 21.86 1.22
N ALA A 108 -2.69 22.37 2.46
CA ALA A 108 -2.55 23.79 2.76
C ALA A 108 -1.20 24.22 2.20
N ARG A 109 -1.28 24.87 1.04
CA ARG A 109 -0.14 25.12 0.16
C ARG A 109 1.06 25.61 0.96
N ARG A 110 2.22 25.04 0.62
CA ARG A 110 3.57 25.57 0.87
C ARG A 110 3.51 27.07 1.11
N ARG A 111 3.44 27.48 2.37
CA ARG A 111 3.55 28.90 2.68
C ARG A 111 4.94 29.31 2.18
N PRO A 112 5.08 30.40 1.42
CA PRO A 112 6.40 30.94 1.13
C PRO A 112 7.18 31.05 2.46
N GLY A 113 8.34 30.38 2.55
CA GLY A 113 9.12 30.30 3.80
C GLY A 113 8.76 29.14 4.73
N ALA A 114 7.97 28.15 4.28
CA ALA A 114 7.80 26.90 5.03
C ALA A 114 9.15 26.20 5.23
N ASP A 115 9.35 25.66 6.42
CA ASP A 115 10.62 25.05 6.82
C ASP A 115 10.93 23.79 5.98
N PRO A 116 12.15 23.64 5.44
CA PRO A 116 12.54 22.48 4.64
C PRO A 116 12.32 21.14 5.35
N ASP A 117 12.59 21.05 6.65
CA ASP A 117 12.47 19.82 7.43
C ASP A 117 11.00 19.39 7.54
N TYR A 118 10.08 20.35 7.59
CA TYR A 118 8.65 20.07 7.53
C TYR A 118 8.25 19.55 6.14
N LEU A 119 8.75 20.21 5.09
CA LEU A 119 8.43 19.88 3.70
C LEU A 119 8.93 18.49 3.29
N GLU A 120 10.06 18.03 3.81
CA GLU A 120 10.62 16.69 3.58
C GLU A 120 9.72 15.57 4.11
N ARG A 121 8.91 15.85 5.15
CA ARG A 121 7.98 14.86 5.73
C ARG A 121 6.68 14.71 4.95
N LEU A 122 6.29 15.74 4.21
CA LEU A 122 4.98 15.79 3.55
C LEU A 122 4.78 14.76 2.43
N PRO A 123 5.77 14.46 1.55
CA PRO A 123 5.60 13.47 0.50
C PRO A 123 5.07 12.14 1.03
N THR A 124 5.68 11.58 2.08
CA THR A 124 5.25 10.29 2.62
C THR A 124 3.84 10.33 3.22
N LEU A 125 3.46 11.44 3.87
CA LEU A 125 2.12 11.60 4.43
C LEU A 125 1.05 11.72 3.33
N LEU A 126 1.34 12.50 2.29
CA LEU A 126 0.47 12.64 1.12
C LEU A 126 0.37 11.33 0.34
N GLY A 127 1.48 10.61 0.19
CA GLY A 127 1.49 9.27 -0.38
C GLY A 127 0.57 8.31 0.39
N ALA A 128 0.66 8.31 1.72
CA ALA A 128 -0.21 7.47 2.54
C ALA A 128 -1.69 7.89 2.46
N ALA A 129 -1.95 9.19 2.30
CA ALA A 129 -3.29 9.68 2.02
C ALA A 129 -3.80 9.18 0.65
N LEU A 130 -2.95 9.12 -0.38
CA LEU A 130 -3.31 8.51 -1.68
C LEU A 130 -3.61 7.02 -1.53
N ASP A 131 -2.87 6.30 -0.68
CA ASP A 131 -3.13 4.88 -0.48
C ASP A 131 -4.54 4.59 0.06
N VAL A 132 -5.16 5.55 0.76
CA VAL A 132 -6.45 5.33 1.42
C VAL A 132 -7.57 6.08 0.73
N TRP A 133 -7.31 7.29 0.23
CA TRP A 133 -8.31 8.19 -0.35
C TRP A 133 -8.20 8.32 -1.86
N GLY A 134 -7.20 7.70 -2.49
CA GLY A 134 -6.90 7.87 -3.92
C GLY A 134 -7.97 7.34 -4.89
N ALA A 135 -8.88 6.47 -4.42
CA ALA A 135 -10.03 6.02 -5.21
C ALA A 135 -11.06 7.14 -5.48
N GLU A 136 -11.11 8.17 -4.63
CA GLU A 136 -11.99 9.32 -4.80
C GLU A 136 -11.24 10.42 -5.58
N PRO A 137 -11.65 10.76 -6.81
CA PRO A 137 -10.90 11.65 -7.70
C PRO A 137 -10.60 13.02 -7.09
N THR A 138 -11.55 13.56 -6.31
CA THR A 138 -11.41 14.86 -5.65
C THR A 138 -10.24 14.88 -4.67
N PHE A 139 -10.07 13.80 -3.88
CA PHE A 139 -8.94 13.66 -2.97
C PHE A 139 -7.65 13.43 -3.76
N ALA A 140 -7.68 12.53 -4.72
CA ALA A 140 -6.50 12.17 -5.51
C ALA A 140 -5.89 13.38 -6.22
N ASP A 141 -6.69 14.19 -6.90
CA ASP A 141 -6.22 15.36 -7.66
C ASP A 141 -5.62 16.43 -6.74
N ALA A 142 -6.25 16.68 -5.58
CA ALA A 142 -5.73 17.60 -4.58
C ALA A 142 -4.38 17.14 -4.02
N ILE A 143 -4.23 15.84 -3.75
CA ILE A 143 -2.99 15.27 -3.23
C ILE A 143 -1.89 15.29 -4.29
N ARG A 144 -2.17 14.88 -5.54
CA ARG A 144 -1.22 14.93 -6.65
C ARG A 144 -0.71 16.35 -6.90
N ALA A 145 -1.61 17.33 -6.89
CA ALA A 145 -1.24 18.74 -7.04
C ALA A 145 -0.34 19.22 -5.89
N ALA A 146 -0.56 18.74 -4.67
CA ALA A 146 0.32 19.04 -3.53
C ALA A 146 1.70 18.35 -3.68
N LEU A 147 1.73 17.08 -4.05
CA LEU A 147 2.95 16.29 -4.29
C LEU A 147 3.83 16.90 -5.37
N ALA A 148 3.26 17.27 -6.52
CA ALA A 148 4.01 17.86 -7.64
C ALA A 148 4.77 19.14 -7.26
N GLY A 149 4.35 19.83 -6.20
CA GLY A 149 5.04 21.01 -5.69
C GLY A 149 6.20 20.70 -4.74
N LEU A 150 6.28 19.50 -4.16
CA LEU A 150 7.19 19.12 -3.06
C LEU A 150 8.57 18.64 -3.53
N PRO A 151 9.67 18.92 -2.79
CA PRO A 151 10.93 18.23 -2.99
C PRO A 151 10.71 16.75 -2.64
N ASP A 152 11.50 15.89 -3.26
CA ASP A 152 11.58 14.45 -2.96
C ASP A 152 10.22 13.71 -3.07
N ALA A 153 9.25 14.32 -3.75
CA ALA A 153 7.95 13.72 -4.04
C ALA A 153 7.99 12.72 -5.19
N GLY A 154 9.13 12.60 -5.90
CA GLY A 154 9.28 11.75 -7.07
C GLY A 154 8.90 10.30 -6.79
N TYR A 155 9.27 9.77 -5.63
CA TYR A 155 8.92 8.40 -5.25
C TYR A 155 7.41 8.18 -5.11
N GLU A 156 6.73 9.07 -4.39
CA GLU A 156 5.29 8.93 -4.14
C GLU A 156 4.46 9.20 -5.40
N LEU A 157 4.96 10.05 -6.31
CA LEU A 157 4.39 10.25 -7.64
C LEU A 157 4.57 9.00 -8.52
N ALA A 158 5.76 8.38 -8.53
CA ALA A 158 5.99 7.14 -9.26
C ALA A 158 5.14 5.98 -8.73
N LEU A 159 4.95 5.92 -7.41
CA LEU A 159 4.06 4.95 -6.78
C LEU A 159 2.59 5.19 -7.16
N ASP A 160 2.16 6.46 -7.29
CA ASP A 160 0.82 6.78 -7.79
C ASP A 160 0.62 6.40 -9.26
N GLU A 161 1.59 6.68 -10.13
CA GLU A 161 1.57 6.22 -11.52
C GLU A 161 1.46 4.69 -11.60
N LEU A 162 2.17 3.99 -10.72
CA LEU A 162 2.09 2.53 -10.64
C LEU A 162 0.70 2.05 -10.19
N ARG A 163 0.07 2.69 -9.19
CA ARG A 163 -1.32 2.38 -8.79
C ARG A 163 -2.28 2.57 -9.98
N GLN A 164 -2.15 3.70 -10.68
CA GLN A 164 -2.95 3.97 -11.87
C GLN A 164 -2.70 2.95 -12.98
N ALA A 165 -1.46 2.46 -13.13
CA ALA A 165 -1.12 1.44 -14.12
C ALA A 165 -1.81 0.10 -13.86
N VAL A 166 -1.90 -0.34 -12.60
CA VAL A 166 -2.50 -1.65 -12.28
C VAL A 166 -4.02 -1.68 -12.38
N ASP A 167 -4.68 -0.52 -12.27
CA ASP A 167 -6.12 -0.37 -12.41
C ASP A 167 -6.56 0.08 -13.82
N ALA A 168 -5.61 0.38 -14.71
CA ALA A 168 -5.90 0.82 -16.07
C ALA A 168 -6.52 -0.28 -16.95
N PRO A 169 -7.21 0.07 -18.05
CA PRO A 169 -7.61 -0.91 -19.06
C PRO A 169 -6.42 -1.79 -19.49
N PRO A 170 -6.61 -3.11 -19.70
CA PRO A 170 -5.51 -4.07 -19.91
C PRO A 170 -4.57 -3.69 -21.06
N GLU A 171 -5.09 -3.03 -22.10
CA GLU A 171 -4.34 -2.53 -23.25
C GLU A 171 -3.42 -1.33 -22.91
N GLU A 172 -3.74 -0.57 -21.87
CA GLU A 172 -2.94 0.59 -21.42
C GLU A 172 -1.89 0.20 -20.37
N VAL A 173 -2.08 -0.93 -19.68
CA VAL A 173 -1.21 -1.38 -18.57
C VAL A 173 0.28 -1.33 -18.94
N PRO A 174 0.76 -1.88 -20.08
CA PRO A 174 2.20 -1.86 -20.39
C PRO A 174 2.77 -0.44 -20.50
N ALA A 175 2.06 0.47 -21.16
CA ALA A 175 2.51 1.84 -21.36
C ALA A 175 2.52 2.64 -20.04
N ARG A 176 1.55 2.41 -19.16
CA ARG A 176 1.52 3.06 -17.84
C ARG A 176 2.57 2.48 -16.88
N LEU A 177 2.86 1.18 -16.96
CA LEU A 177 3.96 0.57 -16.23
C LEU A 177 5.32 1.18 -16.64
N GLU A 178 5.54 1.42 -17.93
CA GLU A 178 6.74 2.13 -18.44
C GLU A 178 6.87 3.56 -17.88
N ASN A 179 5.76 4.30 -17.76
CA ASN A 179 5.76 5.63 -17.14
C ASN A 179 6.17 5.57 -15.66
N ALA A 180 5.55 4.67 -14.89
CA ALA A 180 5.88 4.46 -13.47
C ALA A 180 7.36 4.07 -13.31
N ARG A 181 7.85 3.16 -14.16
CA ARG A 181 9.25 2.75 -14.21
C ARG A 181 10.20 3.92 -14.43
N THR A 182 9.89 4.80 -15.38
CA THR A 182 10.70 5.99 -15.65
C THR A 182 10.75 6.92 -14.43
N GLY A 183 9.62 7.07 -13.72
CA GLY A 183 9.55 7.79 -12.45
C GLY A 183 10.51 7.21 -11.40
N PHE A 184 10.46 5.90 -11.16
CA PHE A 184 11.36 5.27 -10.17
C PHE A 184 12.83 5.34 -10.57
N VAL A 185 13.17 5.18 -11.86
CA VAL A 185 14.55 5.35 -12.35
C VAL A 185 15.06 6.77 -12.09
N ALA A 186 14.22 7.78 -12.28
CA ALA A 186 14.58 9.17 -11.98
C ALA A 186 14.84 9.38 -10.48
N VAL A 187 14.09 8.70 -9.61
CA VAL A 187 14.30 8.72 -8.15
C VAL A 187 15.64 8.07 -7.78
N THR A 188 15.92 6.86 -8.25
CA THR A 188 17.22 6.19 -8.02
C THR A 188 18.39 7.04 -8.51
N ALA A 189 18.24 7.73 -9.64
CA ALA A 189 19.30 8.60 -10.18
C ALA A 189 19.52 9.87 -9.36
N ALA A 190 18.47 10.38 -8.69
CA ALA A 190 18.53 11.58 -7.86
C ALA A 190 19.00 11.30 -6.43
N GLU A 191 18.75 10.11 -5.90
CA GLU A 191 18.94 9.77 -4.50
C GLU A 191 19.75 8.47 -4.33
N GLU A 192 20.87 8.55 -3.61
CA GLU A 192 21.74 7.39 -3.37
C GLU A 192 21.08 6.40 -2.39
N GLY A 193 21.10 5.10 -2.73
CA GLY A 193 20.69 4.02 -1.82
C GLY A 193 19.17 3.78 -1.72
N ARG A 194 18.36 4.24 -2.69
CA ARG A 194 16.91 4.00 -2.77
C ARG A 194 16.55 2.58 -3.23
N LEU A 195 16.90 1.58 -2.43
CA LEU A 195 16.60 0.16 -2.70
C LEU A 195 15.10 -0.13 -2.86
N ASP A 196 14.24 0.70 -2.25
CA ASP A 196 12.79 0.66 -2.46
C ASP A 196 12.40 1.02 -3.90
N ALA A 197 12.96 2.10 -4.46
CA ALA A 197 12.73 2.49 -5.84
C ALA A 197 13.28 1.44 -6.82
N ASP A 198 14.48 0.92 -6.58
CA ASP A 198 15.08 -0.13 -7.40
C ASP A 198 14.26 -1.41 -7.42
N LEU A 199 13.67 -1.78 -6.28
CA LEU A 199 12.80 -2.94 -6.19
C LEU A 199 11.53 -2.76 -7.02
N HIS A 200 10.94 -1.55 -7.02
CA HIS A 200 9.83 -1.22 -7.90
C HIS A 200 10.23 -1.28 -9.38
N VAL A 201 11.41 -0.76 -9.76
CA VAL A 201 11.92 -0.87 -11.14
C VAL A 201 12.05 -2.34 -11.56
N ALA A 202 12.69 -3.17 -10.75
CA ALA A 202 12.90 -4.58 -11.06
C ALA A 202 11.58 -5.38 -11.12
N GLY A 203 10.62 -5.06 -10.24
CA GLY A 203 9.28 -5.66 -10.26
C GLY A 203 8.49 -5.28 -11.52
N ILE A 204 8.54 -4.01 -11.93
CA ILE A 204 7.93 -3.55 -13.18
C ILE A 204 8.61 -4.20 -14.39
N ASP A 205 9.95 -4.32 -14.39
CA ASP A 205 10.71 -5.00 -15.45
C ASP A 205 10.28 -6.46 -15.61
N ALA A 206 10.01 -7.17 -14.51
CA ALA A 206 9.49 -8.54 -14.56
C ALA A 206 8.10 -8.57 -15.21
N LEU A 207 7.19 -7.66 -14.84
CA LEU A 207 5.86 -7.58 -15.44
C LEU A 207 5.91 -7.26 -16.94
N VAL A 208 6.65 -6.23 -17.33
CA VAL A 208 6.77 -5.82 -18.72
C VAL A 208 7.38 -6.94 -19.57
N ALA A 209 8.42 -7.61 -19.07
CA ALA A 209 9.03 -8.75 -19.77
C ALA A 209 8.06 -9.93 -19.92
N PHE A 210 7.25 -10.22 -18.90
CA PHE A 210 6.22 -11.26 -18.98
C PHE A 210 5.17 -10.92 -20.04
N LEU A 211 4.63 -9.69 -20.02
CA LEU A 211 3.62 -9.23 -20.99
C LEU A 211 4.18 -9.22 -22.43
N ALA A 212 5.47 -8.94 -22.60
CA ALA A 212 6.17 -9.01 -23.88
C ALA A 212 6.55 -10.44 -24.31
N ARG A 213 6.36 -11.45 -23.45
CA ARG A 213 6.83 -12.84 -23.62
C ARG A 213 8.35 -12.94 -23.83
N ASP A 214 9.13 -12.05 -23.21
CA ASP A 214 10.60 -12.07 -23.22
C ASP A 214 11.14 -12.81 -21.98
N LEU A 215 11.27 -14.13 -22.11
CA LEU A 215 11.76 -15.00 -21.03
C LEU A 215 13.19 -14.64 -20.55
N PRO A 216 14.17 -14.34 -21.43
CA PRO A 216 15.49 -13.86 -20.98
C PRO A 216 15.43 -12.58 -20.14
N ALA A 217 14.61 -11.59 -20.52
CA ALA A 217 14.45 -10.36 -19.75
C ALA A 217 13.76 -10.63 -18.41
N LEU A 218 12.70 -11.44 -18.40
CA LEU A 218 11.97 -11.82 -17.19
C LEU A 218 12.90 -12.49 -16.16
N ARG A 219 13.73 -13.43 -16.60
CA ARG A 219 14.71 -14.09 -15.73
C ARG A 219 15.75 -13.14 -15.15
N ARG A 220 16.15 -12.11 -15.90
CA ARG A 220 17.06 -11.07 -15.39
C ARG A 220 16.38 -10.25 -14.31
N ALA A 221 15.16 -9.79 -14.57
CA ALA A 221 14.37 -9.01 -13.62
C ALA A 221 14.07 -9.79 -12.34
N CYS A 222 13.67 -11.06 -12.44
CA CYS A 222 13.43 -11.93 -11.28
C CYS A 222 14.68 -12.06 -10.38
N ARG A 223 15.88 -12.22 -10.96
CA ARG A 223 17.13 -12.25 -10.17
C ARG A 223 17.42 -10.92 -9.49
N ALA A 224 17.14 -9.80 -10.16
CA ALA A 224 17.32 -8.47 -9.59
C ALA A 224 16.39 -8.28 -8.39
N VAL A 225 15.11 -8.64 -8.51
CA VAL A 225 14.13 -8.57 -7.40
C VAL A 225 14.60 -9.37 -6.19
N VAL A 226 14.99 -10.63 -6.37
CA VAL A 226 15.50 -11.48 -5.26
C VAL A 226 16.72 -10.83 -4.58
N THR A 227 17.66 -10.32 -5.37
CA THR A 227 18.88 -9.68 -4.84
C THR A 227 18.54 -8.45 -4.00
N LEU A 228 17.62 -7.60 -4.49
CA LEU A 228 17.21 -6.38 -3.81
C LEU A 228 16.41 -6.66 -2.53
N VAL A 229 15.54 -7.66 -2.52
CA VAL A 229 14.81 -8.09 -1.32
C VAL A 229 15.77 -8.61 -0.25
N ASP A 230 16.75 -9.44 -0.64
CA ASP A 230 17.79 -9.92 0.27
C ASP A 230 18.60 -8.77 0.88
N GLU A 231 19.01 -7.80 0.05
CA GLU A 231 19.77 -6.63 0.49
C GLU A 231 18.96 -5.75 1.45
N ARG A 232 17.70 -5.45 1.09
CA ARG A 232 16.78 -4.68 1.94
C ARG A 232 16.53 -5.38 3.27
N THR A 233 16.34 -6.69 3.27
CA THR A 233 16.11 -7.48 4.49
C THR A 233 17.33 -7.41 5.42
N ARG A 234 18.55 -7.44 4.88
CA ARG A 234 19.79 -7.29 5.66
C ARG A 234 19.94 -5.91 6.28
N LEU A 235 19.50 -4.86 5.58
CA LEU A 235 19.60 -3.47 6.04
C LEU A 235 18.48 -3.05 7.01
N SER A 236 17.35 -3.75 7.02
CA SER A 236 16.16 -3.39 7.80
C SER A 236 16.19 -3.81 9.29
N TRP A 237 17.32 -4.30 9.81
CA TRP A 237 17.44 -4.80 11.19
C TRP A 237 17.89 -3.71 12.18
N PRO A 238 17.25 -3.49 13.37
CA PRO A 238 16.23 -4.32 14.03
C PRO A 238 14.85 -3.64 14.26
N ALA A 239 14.56 -2.48 13.69
CA ALA A 239 13.30 -1.77 13.98
C ALA A 239 12.21 -2.11 12.95
N PRO A 240 11.11 -2.79 13.34
CA PRO A 240 9.99 -2.97 12.43
C PRO A 240 9.40 -1.62 12.04
N PRO A 241 8.85 -1.47 10.82
CA PRO A 241 8.15 -0.25 10.44
C PRO A 241 6.97 -0.01 11.40
N PRO A 242 6.55 1.25 11.60
CA PRO A 242 5.37 1.53 12.39
C PRO A 242 4.17 0.81 11.78
N LEU A 243 3.29 0.25 12.61
CA LEU A 243 2.21 -0.66 12.20
C LEU A 243 1.37 -0.13 11.03
N TRP A 244 1.12 1.18 11.01
CA TRP A 244 0.31 1.82 9.97
C TRP A 244 1.00 1.85 8.58
N ARG A 245 2.32 1.65 8.52
CA ARG A 245 3.12 1.54 7.28
C ARG A 245 3.47 0.10 6.91
N GLU A 246 3.15 -0.88 7.76
CA GLU A 246 3.36 -2.30 7.50
C GLU A 246 2.79 -2.75 6.13
N PRO A 247 1.60 -2.29 5.68
CA PRO A 247 1.08 -2.66 4.36
C PRO A 247 2.01 -2.26 3.21
N ARG A 248 2.68 -1.09 3.29
CA ARG A 248 3.64 -0.64 2.27
C ARG A 248 4.86 -1.54 2.23
N HIS A 249 5.41 -1.89 3.39
CA HIS A 249 6.56 -2.77 3.47
C HIS A 249 6.22 -4.20 3.02
N ALA A 250 5.06 -4.72 3.41
CA ALA A 250 4.57 -6.01 2.95
C ALA A 250 4.36 -6.02 1.43
N ALA A 251 3.98 -4.88 0.83
CA ALA A 251 3.79 -4.78 -0.60
C ALA A 251 5.07 -4.91 -1.40
N GLU A 252 6.14 -4.29 -0.93
CA GLU A 252 7.48 -4.39 -1.50
C GLU A 252 7.93 -5.86 -1.59
N LEU A 253 7.74 -6.63 -0.52
CA LEU A 253 8.13 -8.04 -0.48
C LEU A 253 7.30 -8.94 -1.42
N ARG A 254 6.09 -8.51 -1.81
CA ARG A 254 5.27 -9.30 -2.75
C ARG A 254 5.78 -9.24 -4.20
N TRP A 255 6.68 -8.30 -4.54
CA TRP A 255 7.34 -8.28 -5.84
C TRP A 255 8.13 -9.56 -6.13
N GLU A 256 8.82 -10.09 -5.11
CA GLU A 256 9.57 -11.33 -5.23
C GLU A 256 8.67 -12.50 -5.62
N ARG A 257 7.58 -12.68 -4.87
CA ARG A 257 6.64 -13.77 -5.14
C ARG A 257 6.02 -13.65 -6.53
N LEU A 258 5.62 -12.45 -6.94
CA LEU A 258 5.10 -12.21 -8.27
C LEU A 258 6.13 -12.58 -9.35
N ALA A 259 7.37 -12.09 -9.24
CA ALA A 259 8.40 -12.36 -10.22
C ALA A 259 8.68 -13.87 -10.39
N ILE A 260 8.69 -14.62 -9.29
CA ILE A 260 8.85 -16.09 -9.30
C ILE A 260 7.67 -16.77 -10.01
N VAL A 261 6.43 -16.39 -9.69
CA VAL A 261 5.23 -16.97 -10.31
C VAL A 261 5.20 -16.71 -11.82
N LEU A 262 5.54 -15.49 -12.24
CA LEU A 262 5.62 -15.14 -13.66
C LEU A 262 6.72 -15.90 -14.40
N ASP A 263 7.91 -16.04 -13.80
CA ASP A 263 9.02 -16.78 -14.41
C ASP A 263 8.65 -18.26 -14.63
N ARG A 264 8.04 -18.90 -13.63
CA ARG A 264 7.59 -20.29 -13.74
C ARG A 264 6.53 -20.45 -14.82
N ALA A 265 5.48 -19.62 -14.81
CA ALA A 265 4.44 -19.68 -15.82
C ALA A 265 5.00 -19.45 -17.23
N ALA A 266 5.87 -18.45 -17.41
CA ALA A 266 6.51 -18.17 -18.70
C ALA A 266 7.43 -19.30 -19.17
N ALA A 267 8.21 -19.91 -18.27
CA ALA A 267 9.04 -21.06 -18.59
C ALA A 267 8.20 -22.26 -19.05
N THR A 268 7.11 -22.56 -18.32
CA THR A 268 6.17 -23.64 -18.65
C THR A 268 5.48 -23.40 -20.00
N MET A 269 5.08 -22.16 -20.30
CA MET A 269 4.46 -21.82 -21.59
C MET A 269 5.44 -21.82 -22.77
N ALA A 270 6.74 -21.69 -22.50
CA ALA A 270 7.79 -21.75 -23.52
C ALA A 270 8.16 -23.19 -23.92
N GLU A 271 7.66 -24.20 -23.21
CA GLU A 271 7.89 -25.60 -23.55
C GLU A 271 7.16 -26.00 -24.85
N GLU A 272 7.79 -26.88 -25.63
CA GLU A 272 7.16 -27.42 -26.84
C GLU A 272 6.03 -28.41 -26.51
N VAL A 273 6.17 -29.13 -25.38
CA VAL A 273 5.22 -30.13 -24.90
C VAL A 273 5.34 -30.25 -23.38
N TRP A 274 4.21 -30.38 -22.69
CA TRP A 274 4.22 -30.69 -21.26
C TRP A 274 4.37 -32.19 -21.04
N LEU A 275 5.34 -32.56 -20.20
CA LEU A 275 5.49 -33.95 -19.74
C LEU A 275 4.41 -34.32 -18.73
N ASP A 276 4.02 -33.38 -17.86
CA ASP A 276 2.90 -33.48 -16.94
C ASP A 276 2.02 -32.23 -17.08
N ALA A 277 0.88 -32.39 -17.74
CA ALA A 277 -0.03 -31.28 -18.03
C ALA A 277 -0.67 -30.71 -16.76
N ILE A 278 -0.90 -31.52 -15.72
CA ILE A 278 -1.55 -31.05 -14.48
C ILE A 278 -0.61 -30.15 -13.69
N ILE A 279 0.66 -30.54 -13.57
CA ILE A 279 1.68 -29.69 -12.90
C ILE A 279 1.89 -28.40 -13.69
N ALA A 280 2.04 -28.49 -15.02
CA ALA A 280 2.20 -27.33 -15.89
C ALA A 280 1.03 -26.34 -15.76
N LEU A 281 -0.20 -26.86 -15.75
CA LEU A 281 -1.40 -26.05 -15.58
C LEU A 281 -1.52 -25.46 -14.18
N GLY A 282 -0.98 -26.11 -13.14
CA GLY A 282 -0.88 -25.55 -11.80
C GLY A 282 0.00 -24.28 -11.75
N GLU A 283 1.17 -24.33 -12.38
CA GLU A 283 2.08 -23.16 -12.46
C GLU A 283 1.46 -22.01 -13.26
N ILE A 284 0.78 -22.32 -14.38
CA ILE A 284 0.06 -21.31 -15.17
C ILE A 284 -1.11 -20.72 -14.37
N ARG A 285 -1.83 -21.56 -13.64
CA ARG A 285 -2.96 -21.14 -12.81
C ARG A 285 -2.53 -20.16 -11.73
N GLU A 286 -1.39 -20.38 -11.07
CA GLU A 286 -0.91 -19.45 -10.03
C GLU A 286 -0.68 -18.04 -10.59
N ALA A 287 -0.15 -17.91 -11.82
CA ALA A 287 -0.05 -16.61 -12.48
C ALA A 287 -1.40 -16.06 -12.95
N TYR A 288 -2.27 -16.93 -13.48
CA TYR A 288 -3.57 -16.56 -14.05
C TYR A 288 -4.60 -16.10 -13.02
N GLU A 289 -4.56 -16.71 -11.84
CA GLU A 289 -5.36 -16.37 -10.67
C GLU A 289 -4.63 -15.46 -9.69
N TRP A 290 -3.46 -14.93 -10.08
CA TRP A 290 -2.69 -14.04 -9.21
C TRP A 290 -3.55 -12.87 -8.75
N ASP A 291 -3.84 -12.83 -7.45
CA ASP A 291 -4.95 -12.01 -6.95
C ASP A 291 -4.53 -10.62 -6.49
N ALA A 292 -3.24 -10.28 -6.46
CA ALA A 292 -2.80 -8.90 -6.17
C ALA A 292 -1.29 -8.70 -6.33
N VAL A 293 -0.86 -7.62 -7.00
CA VAL A 293 0.27 -6.86 -6.46
C VAL A 293 -0.34 -5.95 -5.41
N PRO A 294 -0.08 -6.15 -4.12
CA PRO A 294 -0.75 -5.45 -3.02
C PRO A 294 -0.19 -4.02 -2.90
N LEU A 295 -0.20 -3.23 -3.96
CA LEU A 295 0.21 -1.85 -3.83
C LEU A 295 -0.79 -1.18 -2.87
N PRO A 296 -0.33 -0.55 -1.79
CA PRO A 296 -1.20 0.17 -0.88
C PRO A 296 -2.03 1.18 -1.67
N GLY A 297 -3.35 1.04 -1.59
CA GLY A 297 -4.31 1.87 -2.32
C GLY A 297 -4.44 1.65 -3.81
N ALA A 298 -3.78 0.64 -4.39
CA ALA A 298 -4.29 0.10 -5.65
C ALA A 298 -5.66 -0.52 -5.37
N GLY A 299 -6.57 -0.41 -6.34
CA GLY A 299 -7.85 -1.09 -6.30
C GLY A 299 -7.70 -2.61 -6.32
N ASP A 300 -8.62 -3.28 -7.00
CA ASP A 300 -8.54 -4.74 -7.16
C ASP A 300 -7.51 -5.17 -8.21
N ALA A 301 -6.70 -4.24 -8.74
CA ALA A 301 -5.74 -4.48 -9.82
C ALA A 301 -6.37 -5.24 -11.01
N ALA A 302 -7.65 -4.99 -11.30
CA ALA A 302 -8.40 -5.69 -12.35
C ALA A 302 -7.72 -5.54 -13.71
N GLY A 303 -7.18 -4.35 -14.00
CA GLY A 303 -6.44 -4.05 -15.21
C GLY A 303 -5.25 -4.98 -15.42
N LEU A 304 -4.36 -5.03 -14.43
CA LEU A 304 -3.19 -5.88 -14.46
C LEU A 304 -3.56 -7.37 -14.55
N ARG A 305 -4.54 -7.82 -13.77
CA ARG A 305 -5.03 -9.21 -13.82
C ARG A 305 -5.56 -9.56 -15.21
N ALA A 306 -6.31 -8.66 -15.83
CA ALA A 306 -6.80 -8.86 -17.20
C ALA A 306 -5.66 -8.93 -18.22
N ALA A 307 -4.63 -8.08 -18.09
CA ALA A 307 -3.45 -8.11 -18.97
C ALA A 307 -2.64 -9.41 -18.84
N ILE A 308 -2.41 -9.89 -17.62
CA ILE A 308 -1.72 -11.17 -17.36
C ILE A 308 -2.53 -12.34 -17.96
N ARG A 309 -3.84 -12.39 -17.72
CA ARG A 309 -4.71 -13.43 -18.28
C ARG A 309 -4.70 -13.44 -19.80
N ALA A 310 -4.83 -12.27 -20.42
CA ALA A 310 -4.77 -12.14 -21.88
C ALA A 310 -3.42 -12.66 -22.45
N THR A 311 -2.32 -12.39 -21.76
CA THR A 311 -0.98 -12.87 -22.15
C THR A 311 -0.89 -14.40 -22.08
N VAL A 312 -1.40 -15.01 -21.00
CA VAL A 312 -1.46 -16.47 -20.85
C VAL A 312 -2.35 -17.11 -21.92
N GLU A 313 -3.55 -16.57 -22.12
CA GLU A 313 -4.50 -17.08 -23.11
C GLU A 313 -3.90 -17.01 -24.53
N GLU A 314 -3.20 -15.93 -24.86
CA GLU A 314 -2.55 -15.78 -26.16
C GLU A 314 -1.35 -16.74 -26.33
N ALA A 315 -0.54 -16.94 -25.29
CA ALA A 315 0.53 -17.92 -25.34
C ALA A 315 -0.01 -19.34 -25.63
N LEU A 316 -1.07 -19.76 -24.92
CA LEU A 316 -1.71 -21.05 -25.15
C LEU A 316 -2.36 -21.15 -26.53
N ARG A 317 -3.02 -20.08 -27.00
CA ARG A 317 -3.65 -20.05 -28.33
C ARG A 317 -2.63 -20.19 -29.46
N SER A 318 -1.47 -19.55 -29.29
CA SER A 318 -0.38 -19.57 -30.27
C SER A 318 0.32 -20.93 -30.38
N ASN A 319 0.18 -21.81 -29.37
CA ASN A 319 0.75 -23.15 -29.36
C ASN A 319 -0.34 -24.24 -29.43
N GLY A 320 -0.56 -24.77 -30.63
CA GLY A 320 -1.61 -25.78 -30.88
C GLY A 320 -1.44 -27.08 -30.10
N VAL A 321 -0.21 -27.47 -29.73
CA VAL A 321 0.07 -28.67 -28.91
C VAL A 321 -0.38 -28.43 -27.47
N LEU A 322 0.06 -27.32 -26.87
CA LEU A 322 -0.32 -26.97 -25.50
C LEU A 322 -1.83 -26.81 -25.37
N ARG A 323 -2.49 -26.14 -26.33
CA ARG A 323 -3.95 -26.01 -26.36
C ARG A 323 -4.66 -27.37 -26.35
N LEU A 324 -4.15 -28.35 -27.09
CA LEU A 324 -4.71 -29.70 -27.08
C LEU A 324 -4.48 -30.40 -25.72
N GLN A 325 -3.31 -30.22 -25.12
CA GLN A 325 -3.00 -30.76 -23.79
C GLN A 325 -3.87 -30.13 -22.70
N THR A 326 -4.11 -28.81 -22.75
CA THR A 326 -5.05 -28.11 -21.85
C THR A 326 -6.46 -28.69 -21.96
N ARG A 327 -6.94 -28.92 -23.18
CA ARG A 327 -8.28 -29.51 -23.40
C ARG A 327 -8.39 -30.93 -22.84
N ARG A 328 -7.36 -31.77 -23.05
CA ARG A 328 -7.33 -33.13 -22.49
C ARG A 328 -7.33 -33.11 -20.97
N ALA A 329 -6.51 -32.24 -20.37
CA ALA A 329 -6.49 -32.07 -18.92
C ALA A 329 -7.86 -31.61 -18.39
N ALA A 330 -8.58 -30.73 -19.11
CA ALA A 330 -9.93 -30.32 -18.73
C ALA A 330 -10.95 -31.48 -18.77
N GLU A 331 -10.82 -32.38 -19.75
CA GLU A 331 -11.65 -33.59 -19.88
C GLU A 331 -11.35 -34.62 -18.77
N GLU A 332 -10.11 -34.67 -18.26
CA GLU A 332 -9.65 -35.61 -17.23
C GLU A 332 -9.89 -35.11 -15.78
N ASP A 333 -9.61 -33.84 -15.49
CA ASP A 333 -9.70 -33.24 -14.15
C ASP A 333 -11.10 -32.69 -13.84
N GLY A 334 -11.83 -32.22 -14.86
CA GLY A 334 -13.19 -31.69 -14.72
C GLY A 334 -13.30 -30.42 -13.87
N SER A 335 -12.19 -29.73 -13.59
CA SER A 335 -12.20 -28.51 -12.77
C SER A 335 -12.82 -27.33 -13.51
N GLY A 336 -13.65 -26.56 -12.79
CA GLY A 336 -14.39 -25.43 -13.36
C GLY A 336 -13.50 -24.34 -13.97
N TRP A 337 -12.27 -24.17 -13.47
CA TRP A 337 -11.33 -23.19 -14.02
C TRP A 337 -10.76 -23.61 -15.37
N LEU A 338 -10.44 -24.90 -15.57
CA LEU A 338 -9.95 -25.44 -16.85
C LEU A 338 -11.03 -25.39 -17.92
N ILE A 339 -12.27 -25.69 -17.55
CA ILE A 339 -13.42 -25.58 -18.45
C ILE A 339 -13.57 -24.12 -18.90
N ALA A 340 -13.60 -23.17 -17.96
CA ALA A 340 -13.70 -21.75 -18.26
C ALA A 340 -12.51 -21.22 -19.09
N LEU A 341 -11.30 -21.74 -18.87
CA LEU A 341 -10.14 -21.40 -19.70
C LEU A 341 -10.31 -21.95 -21.12
N CYS A 342 -10.71 -23.21 -21.28
CA CYS A 342 -10.94 -23.81 -22.61
C CYS A 342 -12.02 -23.08 -23.40
N GLU A 343 -13.08 -22.61 -22.74
CA GLU A 343 -14.13 -21.81 -23.37
C GLU A 343 -13.61 -20.48 -23.93
N ARG A 344 -12.65 -19.83 -23.26
CA ARG A 344 -12.00 -18.59 -23.74
C ARG A 344 -10.96 -18.82 -24.84
N LEU A 345 -10.43 -20.04 -24.93
CA LEU A 345 -9.45 -20.43 -25.94
C LEU A 345 -10.09 -20.91 -27.25
N ALA A 346 -11.41 -21.18 -27.25
CA ALA A 346 -12.19 -21.67 -28.39
C ALA A 346 -12.51 -20.56 -29.41
#